data_AF-W2XIA8-F1
#
_entry.id   AF-W2XIA8-F1
#
_cell.length_a   1.000
_cell.length_b   1.000
_cell.length_c   1.000
_cell.angle_alpha   90.00
_cell.angle_beta   90.00
_cell.angle_gamma   90.00
#
_symmetry.space_group_name_H-M   'P 1'
#
loop_
_entity.id
_entity.type
_entity.pdbx_description
1 polymer ?
#
loop_
_entity_poly.entity_id
_entity_poly.type
_entity_poly.pdbx_seq_one_letter_code
_entity_poly.pdbx_strand_id
1 'polypeptide(L)' 'MSGFRLRWSELTKEGWHSRLPTGFPNNYTYLKPGKTKKDVRGVDYFVGEEELMKYLDRVDLGGFKSHRNELQLIDV' A
#
# COMPACT_ATOMS: atom_id res chain seq x y z
N MET A 1 -17.14 -7.32 6.45
CA MET A 1 -15.83 -6.63 6.65
C MET A 1 -15.58 -5.73 5.45
N SER A 2 -15.08 -4.50 5.65
CA SER A 2 -14.73 -3.62 4.52
C SER A 2 -13.48 -4.12 3.79
N GLY A 3 -13.35 -3.79 2.49
CA GLY A 3 -12.17 -4.17 1.69
C GLY A 3 -10.84 -3.69 2.30
N PHE A 4 -10.85 -2.50 2.90
CA PHE A 4 -9.72 -1.96 3.66
C PHE A 4 -9.28 -2.89 4.80
N ARG A 5 -10.20 -3.43 5.61
CA ARG A 5 -9.84 -4.27 6.77
C ARG A 5 -9.17 -5.58 6.34
N LEU A 6 -9.60 -6.17 5.23
CA LEU A 6 -8.98 -7.38 4.68
C LEU A 6 -7.55 -7.08 4.21
N ARG A 7 -7.37 -6.05 3.38
CA ARG A 7 -6.04 -5.61 2.93
C ARG A 7 -5.13 -5.22 4.09
N TRP A 8 -5.65 -4.49 5.06
CA TRP A 8 -4.87 -4.12 6.24
C TRP A 8 -4.40 -5.35 7.04
N SER A 9 -5.24 -6.39 7.17
CA SER A 9 -4.83 -7.64 7.82
C SER A 9 -3.68 -8.33 7.09
N GLU A 10 -3.66 -8.32 5.76
CA GLU A 10 -2.55 -8.87 4.96
C GLU A 10 -1.27 -8.06 5.18
N LEU A 11 -1.34 -6.73 5.07
CA LEU A 11 -0.20 -5.85 5.26
C LEU A 11 0.42 -5.97 6.66
N THR A 12 -0.39 -6.12 7.71
CA THR A 12 0.15 -6.33 9.07
C THR A 12 0.94 -7.62 9.21
N LYS A 13 0.60 -8.68 8.46
CA LYS A 13 1.39 -9.94 8.44
C LYS A 13 2.73 -9.75 7.74
N GLU A 14 2.81 -8.82 6.78
CA GLU A 14 4.05 -8.43 6.11
C GLU A 14 4.90 -7.43 6.92
N GLY A 15 4.47 -7.06 8.13
CA GLY A 15 5.21 -6.16 9.02
C GLY A 15 4.88 -4.68 8.85
N TRP A 16 3.79 -4.35 8.13
CA TRP A 16 3.29 -2.98 8.11
C TRP A 16 2.71 -2.59 9.47
N HIS A 17 2.78 -1.30 9.79
CA HIS A 17 2.20 -0.80 11.03
C HIS A 17 1.59 0.59 10.85
N SER A 18 0.63 0.93 11.71
CA SER A 18 -0.03 2.24 11.72
C SER A 18 0.39 3.07 12.92
N ARG A 19 0.36 4.38 12.80
CA ARG A 19 0.47 5.34 13.91
C ARG A 19 -0.79 6.16 14.01
N LEU A 20 -1.21 6.40 15.25
CA LEU A 20 -2.31 7.31 15.55
C LEU A 20 -1.96 8.73 15.07
N PRO A 21 -2.98 9.51 14.67
CA PRO A 21 -2.80 10.93 14.45
C PRO A 21 -2.39 11.60 15.75
N THR A 22 -1.42 12.50 15.68
CA THR A 22 -1.08 13.41 16.77
C THR A 22 -1.56 14.81 16.37
N GLY A 23 -2.74 15.19 16.87
CA GLY A 23 -3.39 16.45 16.53
C GLY A 23 -4.27 16.40 15.28
N PHE A 24 -4.99 17.49 15.04
CA PHE A 24 -5.92 17.64 13.93
C PHE A 24 -5.15 18.00 12.64
N PRO A 25 -5.48 17.43 11.47
CA PRO A 25 -6.55 16.46 11.22
C PRO A 25 -6.18 15.01 11.59
N ASN A 26 -7.20 14.28 12.06
CA ASN A 26 -7.12 12.96 12.72
C ASN A 26 -6.89 11.77 11.76
N ASN A 27 -5.99 11.88 10.79
CA ASN A 27 -5.71 10.77 9.88
C ASN A 27 -4.62 9.86 10.42
N TYR A 28 -4.90 8.55 10.44
CA TYR A 28 -3.89 7.53 10.71
C TYR A 28 -2.76 7.61 9.68
N THR A 29 -1.55 7.28 10.11
CA THR A 29 -0.42 7.11 9.21
C THR A 29 -0.07 5.64 9.10
N TYR A 30 -0.02 5.11 7.88
CA TYR A 30 0.34 3.74 7.56
C TYR A 30 1.78 3.69 7.06
N LEU A 31 2.58 2.77 7.57
CA LEU A 31 4.03 2.70 7.36
C LEU A 31 4.42 1.33 6.81
N LYS A 32 5.26 1.33 5.77
CA LYS A 32 5.92 0.12 5.29
C LYS A 32 6.84 -0.48 6.36
N PRO A 33 7.14 -1.79 6.26
CA PRO A 33 8.09 -2.43 7.16
C PRO A 33 9.43 -1.68 7.18
N GLY A 34 9.91 -1.35 8.38
CA GLY A 34 11.18 -0.63 8.58
C GLY A 34 11.16 0.85 8.19
N LYS A 35 10.02 1.41 7.78
CA LYS A 35 9.91 2.82 7.37
C LYS A 35 9.29 3.70 8.45
N THR A 36 9.52 5.00 8.31
CA THR A 36 9.14 6.03 9.26
C THR A 36 8.48 7.22 8.53
N LYS A 37 7.91 8.15 9.30
CA LYS A 37 7.37 9.41 8.76
C LYS A 37 8.43 10.34 8.17
N LYS A 38 9.72 10.06 8.38
CA LYS A 38 10.83 10.82 7.79
C LYS A 38 11.16 10.34 6.37
N ASP A 39 10.65 9.17 5.98
CA ASP A 39 10.82 8.61 4.64
C ASP A 39 9.85 9.26 3.65
N VAL A 40 9.65 8.68 2.47
CA VAL A 40 8.90 9.33 1.38
C VAL A 40 7.38 9.09 1.51
N ARG A 41 6.58 10.17 1.53
CA ARG A 41 5.11 10.05 1.51
C ARG A 41 4.61 9.51 0.16
N GLY A 42 3.59 8.67 0.19
CA GLY A 42 3.02 8.03 -1.00
C GLY A 42 3.87 6.88 -1.54
N VAL A 43 4.99 6.57 -0.89
CA VAL A 43 5.91 5.49 -1.26
C VAL A 43 6.24 4.63 -0.05
N ASP A 44 6.78 5.23 1.01
CA ASP A 44 7.19 4.57 2.25
C ASP A 44 6.16 4.70 3.38
N TYR A 45 5.38 5.78 3.36
CA TYR A 45 4.28 6.00 4.29
C TYR A 45 3.09 6.70 3.64
N PHE A 46 1.90 6.53 4.23
CA PHE A 46 0.63 7.01 3.69
C PHE A 46 -0.22 7.62 4.79
N VAL A 47 -0.96 8.69 4.51
CA VAL A 47 -1.82 9.37 5.49
C VAL A 47 -3.29 9.16 5.13
N GLY A 48 -3.98 8.36 5.93
CA GLY A 48 -5.38 7.98 5.72
C GLY A 48 -5.56 6.75 4.83
N GLU A 49 -6.71 6.10 4.98
CA GLU A 49 -7.05 4.85 4.28
C GLU A 49 -7.07 5.04 2.76
N GLU A 50 -7.59 6.19 2.29
CA GLU A 50 -7.72 6.50 0.87
C GLU A 50 -6.36 6.54 0.15
N GLU A 51 -5.35 7.18 0.76
CA GLU A 51 -4.01 7.29 0.19
C GLU A 51 -3.35 5.91 0.10
N LEU A 52 -3.49 5.09 1.15
CA LEU A 52 -2.97 3.73 1.17
C LEU A 52 -3.64 2.85 0.10
N MET A 53 -4.98 2.85 0.02
CA MET A 53 -5.71 2.03 -0.94
C MET A 53 -5.36 2.39 -2.39
N LYS A 54 -5.28 3.69 -2.72
CA LYS A 54 -4.84 4.15 -4.05
C LYS A 54 -3.45 3.64 -4.42
N TYR A 55 -2.54 3.54 -3.46
CA TYR A 55 -1.21 2.96 -3.69
C TYR A 55 -1.29 1.45 -3.95
N LEU A 56 -2.05 0.71 -3.14
CA LEU A 56 -2.22 -0.74 -3.30
C LEU A 56 -2.85 -1.09 -4.64
N ASP A 57 -3.90 -0.36 -5.05
CA ASP A 57 -4.53 -0.54 -6.36
C ASP A 57 -3.51 -0.37 -7.50
N ARG A 58 -2.61 0.61 -7.40
CA ARG A 58 -1.55 0.82 -8.40
C ARG A 58 -0.53 -0.30 -8.40
N VAL A 59 -0.14 -0.81 -7.22
CA VAL A 59 0.79 -1.94 -7.09
C VAL A 59 0.18 -3.20 -7.70
N ASP A 60 -1.06 -3.50 -7.36
CA ASP A 60 -1.80 -4.64 -7.92
C ASP A 60 -1.88 -4.53 -9.44
N LEU A 61 -2.32 -3.38 -9.97
CA LEU A 61 -2.40 -3.13 -11.42
C LEU A 61 -1.03 -3.19 -12.12
N GLY A 62 0.04 -2.76 -11.45
CA GLY A 62 1.41 -2.88 -11.93
C GLY A 62 1.85 -4.35 -12.02
N GLY A 63 1.50 -5.15 -11.02
CA GLY A 63 1.69 -6.60 -11.01
C GLY A 63 0.94 -7.29 -12.16
N PHE A 64 -0.31 -6.90 -12.41
CA PHE A 64 -1.11 -7.42 -13.52
C PHE A 64 -0.55 -7.08 -14.90
N LYS A 65 0.04 -5.90 -15.09
CA LYS A 65 0.69 -5.53 -16.36
C LYS A 65 1.98 -6.29 -16.60
N SER A 66 2.76 -6.57 -15.54
CA SER A 66 4.03 -7.30 -15.67
C SER A 66 3.83 -8.75 -16.15
N HIS A 67 2.77 -9.43 -15.69
CA HIS A 67 2.47 -10.82 -16.11
C HIS A 67 1.87 -10.92 -17.52
N ARG A 68 1.34 -9.82 -18.09
CA ARG A 68 0.77 -9.82 -19.45
C ARG A 68 1.84 -9.72 -20.54
N ASN A 69 2.99 -9.11 -20.23
CA ASN A 69 4.09 -8.97 -21.19
C ASN A 69 4.96 -10.24 -21.34
N GLU A 70 4.81 -11.24 -20.46
CA GLU A 70 5.53 -12.51 -20.56
C GLU A 70 4.79 -13.55 -21.42
N LEU A 71 3.49 -13.34 -21.68
CA LEU A 71 2.64 -14.23 -22.48
C LEU A 71 2.53 -13.84 -23.97
N GLN A 72 3.31 -12.85 -24.43
CA GLN A 72 3.39 -12.48 -25.86
C GLN A 72 4.76 -12.79 -26.51
N LEU A 73 5.69 -13.45 -25.81
CA LEU A 73 7.03 -13.79 -26.32
C LEU A 73 7.18 -15.25 -26.78
N ILE A 74 6.07 -15.99 -26.91
CA ILE A 74 6.06 -17.32 -27.52
C ILE A 74 5.12 -17.25 -28.71
N ASP A 75 5.62 -16.74 -29.83
CA ASP A 75 5.14 -17.02 -31.19
C ASP A 75 6.18 -16.42 -32.16
N VAL A 76 7.25 -17.17 -32.39
CA VAL A 76 8.15 -17.06 -33.57
C VAL A 76 8.18 -18.41 -34.24
#